data_AF-A0A940TUL6-F1
#
_entry.id   AF-A0A940TUL6-F1
#
_cell.length_a   1.000
_cell.length_b   1.000
_cell.length_c   1.000
_cell.angle_alpha   90.00
_cell.angle_beta   90.00
_cell.angle_gamma   90.00
#
_symmetry.space_group_name_H-M   'P 1'
#
loop_
_entity.id
_entity.type
_entity.pdbx_description
1 polymer ?
#
loop_
_entity_poly.entity_id
_entity_poly.type
_entity_poly.pdbx_seq_one_letter_code
_entity_poly.pdbx_strand_id
1 'polypeptide(L)'
;MGNGRLQMGYVETASADCFRDAVIGAAPLISGGLVVAYAGLSRLSMDDTWLQASAGTVDSLTAALSTLYSQPDFWLWMYLIFVVSSMMFPSASDRQAWLPVLLVLLALAILIFLAGAGSWFMAHLEPALNIFLRIVTIIFAISAFVHMILLPPIWGIRLVLTRLTGYKVV
;
A
#
# COMPACT_ATOMS: atom_id res chain seq x y z
N MET A 1 3.16 -29.64 -16.09
CA MET A 1 2.82 -29.20 -17.48
C MET A 1 1.64 -30.06 -17.94
N GLY A 2 0.47 -29.47 -18.25
CA GLY A 2 -0.74 -30.27 -18.52
C GLY A 2 -1.92 -29.58 -19.20
N ASN A 3 -2.00 -28.24 -19.26
CA ASN A 3 -3.09 -27.54 -19.96
C ASN A 3 -2.44 -26.55 -20.92
N GLY A 4 -2.57 -26.74 -22.24
CA GLY A 4 -1.91 -25.98 -23.30
C GLY A 4 -2.28 -24.48 -23.39
N ARG A 5 -2.01 -23.72 -22.32
CA ARG A 5 -2.11 -22.27 -22.27
C ARG A 5 -0.71 -21.70 -22.45
N LEU A 6 -0.48 -21.03 -23.57
CA LEU A 6 0.73 -20.25 -23.78
C LEU A 6 0.62 -18.97 -22.96
N GLN A 7 1.44 -18.83 -21.91
CA GLN A 7 1.49 -17.61 -21.11
C GLN A 7 2.66 -16.74 -21.62
N MET A 8 2.34 -15.76 -22.45
CA MET A 8 3.31 -14.80 -22.96
C MET A 8 3.82 -13.91 -21.81
N GLY A 9 5.13 -13.65 -21.77
CA GLY A 9 5.76 -12.83 -20.72
C GLY A 9 6.07 -13.55 -19.41
N TYR A 10 6.07 -14.89 -19.39
CA TYR A 10 6.53 -15.67 -18.26
C TYR A 10 8.07 -15.77 -18.25
N VAL A 11 8.67 -15.48 -17.10
CA VAL A 11 10.09 -15.70 -16.85
C VAL A 11 10.19 -16.89 -15.90
N GLU A 12 10.91 -17.93 -16.30
CA GLU A 12 11.28 -19.01 -15.39
C GLU A 12 12.27 -18.48 -14.37
N THR A 13 11.83 -18.37 -13.12
CA THR A 13 12.71 -18.06 -12.00
C THR A 13 13.35 -19.34 -11.49
N ALA A 14 14.60 -19.25 -11.04
CA ALA A 14 15.22 -20.36 -10.31
C ALA A 14 14.38 -20.67 -9.06
N SER A 15 14.23 -21.94 -8.74
CA SER A 15 13.54 -22.35 -7.50
C SER A 15 14.30 -21.80 -6.29
N ALA A 16 13.64 -21.01 -5.46
CA ALA A 16 14.15 -20.66 -4.14
C ALA A 16 13.43 -21.47 -3.05
N ASP A 17 13.90 -21.36 -1.81
CA ASP A 17 13.13 -21.86 -0.67
C ASP A 17 11.92 -20.96 -0.38
N CYS A 18 10.93 -21.54 0.29
CA CYS A 18 9.65 -20.89 0.60
C CYS A 18 9.80 -19.53 1.30
N PHE A 19 10.81 -19.36 2.16
CA PHE A 19 11.02 -18.10 2.86
C PHE A 19 11.56 -17.02 1.92
N ARG A 20 12.57 -17.35 1.10
CA ARG A 20 13.11 -16.43 0.09
C ARG A 20 12.05 -16.03 -0.93
N ASP A 21 11.26 -16.99 -1.41
CA ASP A 21 10.17 -16.71 -2.35
C ASP A 21 9.14 -15.75 -1.75
N ALA A 22 8.79 -15.92 -0.46
CA ALA A 22 7.86 -15.02 0.21
C ALA A 22 8.41 -13.60 0.34
N VAL A 23 9.70 -13.45 0.68
CA VAL A 23 10.37 -12.14 0.78
C VAL A 23 10.48 -11.46 -0.58
N ILE A 24 10.83 -12.21 -1.63
CA ILE A 24 10.89 -11.70 -3.01
C ILE A 24 9.49 -11.22 -3.44
N GLY A 25 8.46 -12.03 -3.18
CA GLY A 25 7.09 -11.65 -3.49
C GLY A 25 6.56 -10.46 -2.69
N ALA A 26 7.11 -10.21 -1.50
CA ALA A 26 6.79 -9.03 -0.69
C ALA A 26 7.54 -7.76 -1.14
N ALA A 27 8.58 -7.87 -1.96
CA ALA A 27 9.42 -6.74 -2.33
C ALA A 27 8.64 -5.56 -2.94
N PRO A 28 7.68 -5.74 -3.88
CA PRO A 28 6.90 -4.62 -4.42
C PRO A 28 6.09 -3.88 -3.36
N LEU A 29 5.50 -4.61 -2.41
CA LEU A 29 4.70 -4.03 -1.34
C LEU A 29 5.56 -3.24 -0.36
N ILE A 30 6.74 -3.79 -0.02
CA ILE A 30 7.69 -3.16 0.90
C ILE A 30 8.27 -1.90 0.24
N SER A 31 8.84 -2.02 -0.97
CA SER A 31 9.48 -0.88 -1.65
C SER A 31 8.47 0.19 -2.05
N GLY A 32 7.33 -0.20 -2.61
CA GLY A 32 6.25 0.71 -2.97
C GLY A 32 5.64 1.39 -1.74
N GLY A 33 5.45 0.66 -0.65
CA GLY A 33 5.00 1.21 0.61
C GLY A 33 5.96 2.25 1.19
N LEU A 34 7.27 1.99 1.15
CA LEU A 34 8.29 2.96 1.58
C LEU A 34 8.27 4.23 0.73
N VAL A 35 8.14 4.10 -0.59
CA VAL A 35 8.05 5.26 -1.50
C VAL A 35 6.79 6.07 -1.21
N VAL A 36 5.65 5.42 -0.99
CA VAL A 36 4.39 6.10 -0.65
C VAL A 36 4.48 6.81 0.70
N ALA A 37 5.03 6.15 1.73
CA ALA A 37 5.23 6.77 3.03
C ALA A 37 6.16 7.98 2.94
N TYR A 38 7.28 7.85 2.22
CA TYR A 38 8.22 8.96 2.00
C TYR A 38 7.57 10.13 1.25
N ALA A 39 6.88 9.85 0.14
CA ALA A 39 6.22 10.89 -0.64
C ALA A 39 5.10 11.59 0.15
N GLY A 40 4.26 10.85 0.87
CA GLY A 40 3.17 11.43 1.63
C GLY A 40 3.63 12.19 2.88
N LEU A 41 4.53 11.61 3.68
CA LEU A 41 4.97 12.22 4.93
C LEU A 41 6.05 13.27 4.71
N SER A 42 7.11 12.94 3.97
CA SER A 42 8.29 13.82 3.86
C SER A 42 8.19 14.87 2.74
N ARG A 43 7.39 14.62 1.70
CA ARG A 43 7.28 15.55 0.55
C ARG A 43 5.97 16.32 0.52
N LEU A 44 4.88 15.72 1.00
CA LEU A 44 3.56 16.33 1.02
C LEU A 44 3.08 16.74 2.42
N SER A 45 3.82 16.44 3.49
CA SER A 45 3.44 16.75 4.88
C SER A 45 1.99 16.32 5.19
N MET A 46 1.64 15.09 4.77
CA MET A 46 0.29 14.55 4.94
C MET A 46 -0.11 14.34 6.41
N ASP A 47 0.87 14.21 7.30
CA ASP A 47 0.71 14.17 8.75
C ASP A 47 0.26 15.53 9.31
N ASP A 48 0.95 16.62 8.94
CA ASP A 48 0.59 17.97 9.39
C ASP A 48 -0.77 18.41 8.85
N THR A 49 -1.03 18.11 7.57
CA THR A 49 -2.32 18.45 6.93
C THR A 49 -3.47 17.63 7.50
N TRP A 50 -3.25 16.36 7.86
CA TRP A 50 -4.23 15.55 8.59
C TRP A 50 -4.52 16.13 9.97
N LEU A 51 -3.48 16.49 10.73
CA LEU A 51 -3.66 17.08 12.05
C LEU A 51 -4.47 18.39 11.98
N GLN A 52 -4.16 19.26 11.02
CA GLN A 52 -4.92 20.49 10.78
C GLN A 52 -6.37 20.20 10.42
N ALA A 53 -6.62 19.28 9.46
CA ALA A 53 -7.97 18.92 9.05
C ALA A 53 -8.79 18.27 10.18
N SER A 54 -8.13 17.57 11.12
CA SER A 54 -8.79 16.91 12.25
C SER A 54 -9.40 17.86 13.29
N ALA A 55 -9.11 19.17 13.20
CA ALA A 55 -9.73 20.19 14.03
C ALA A 55 -11.25 20.37 13.75
N GLY A 56 -11.75 19.86 12.62
CA GLY A 56 -13.19 19.69 12.36
C GLY A 56 -13.93 20.95 11.93
N THR A 57 -13.24 22.05 11.61
CA THR A 57 -13.86 23.26 11.06
C THR A 57 -13.62 23.37 9.56
N VAL A 58 -14.52 24.06 8.84
CA VAL A 58 -14.35 24.31 7.40
C VAL A 58 -13.06 25.07 7.12
N ASP A 59 -12.73 26.06 7.95
CA ASP A 59 -11.50 26.84 7.82
C ASP A 59 -10.24 25.99 8.01
N SER A 60 -10.27 25.03 8.94
CA SER A 60 -9.16 24.10 9.15
C SER A 60 -8.96 23.16 7.96
N LEU A 61 -10.05 22.73 7.31
CA LEU A 61 -10.00 21.90 6.12
C LEU A 61 -9.46 22.67 4.91
N THR A 62 -9.90 23.92 4.70
CA THR A 62 -9.39 24.74 3.59
C THR A 62 -7.92 25.11 3.78
N ALA A 63 -7.50 25.41 5.01
CA ALA A 63 -6.10 25.64 5.36
C ALA A 63 -5.24 24.38 5.13
N ALA A 64 -5.73 23.19 5.51
CA ALA A 64 -5.04 21.93 5.28
C ALA A 64 -4.85 21.65 3.77
N LEU A 65 -5.88 21.88 2.95
CA LEU A 65 -5.78 21.73 1.49
C LEU A 65 -4.79 22.72 0.88
N SER A 66 -4.78 23.97 1.35
CA SER A 66 -3.81 24.99 0.91
C SER A 66 -2.37 24.61 1.27
N THR A 67 -2.16 24.12 2.50
CA THR A 67 -0.85 23.63 2.97
C THR A 67 -0.38 22.44 2.14
N LEU A 68 -1.28 21.51 1.81
CA LEU A 68 -0.96 20.36 0.97
C LEU A 68 -0.56 20.81 -0.46
N TYR A 69 -1.36 21.69 -1.07
CA TYR A 69 -1.15 22.16 -2.44
C TYR A 69 0.09 23.05 -2.61
N SER A 70 0.49 23.76 -1.55
CA SER A 70 1.66 24.64 -1.55
C SER A 70 3.00 23.91 -1.44
N GLN A 71 2.99 22.58 -1.24
CA GLN A 71 4.22 21.79 -1.18
C GLN A 71 4.96 21.78 -2.53
N PRO A 72 6.31 21.84 -2.52
CA PRO A 72 7.10 21.76 -3.75
C PRO A 72 6.82 20.47 -4.53
N ASP A 73 6.70 20.61 -5.85
CA ASP A 73 6.43 19.49 -6.77
C ASP A 73 5.17 18.68 -6.42
N PHE A 74 4.16 19.32 -5.80
CA PHE A 74 2.93 18.68 -5.35
C PHE A 74 2.35 17.68 -6.36
N TRP A 75 2.18 18.10 -7.62
CA TRP A 75 1.61 17.25 -8.67
C TRP A 75 2.49 16.05 -9.02
N LEU A 76 3.82 16.19 -8.95
CA LEU A 76 4.75 15.08 -9.17
C LEU A 76 4.62 14.04 -8.05
N TRP A 77 4.63 14.47 -6.79
CA TRP A 77 4.50 13.55 -5.65
C TRP A 77 3.12 12.89 -5.60
N MET A 78 2.06 13.63 -5.93
CA MET A 78 0.70 13.09 -6.07
C MET A 78 0.67 11.99 -7.14
N TYR A 79 1.26 12.25 -8.30
CA TYR A 79 1.36 11.28 -9.41
C TYR A 79 2.16 10.04 -9.00
N LEU A 80 3.32 10.22 -8.34
CA LEU A 80 4.15 9.11 -7.87
C LEU A 80 3.41 8.25 -6.84
N ILE A 81 2.73 8.86 -5.86
CA ILE A 81 1.92 8.09 -4.90
C ILE A 81 0.87 7.29 -5.64
N PHE A 82 0.10 7.89 -6.54
CA PHE A 82 -0.94 7.21 -7.31
C PHE A 82 -0.40 6.02 -8.11
N VAL A 83 0.66 6.24 -8.90
CA VAL A 83 1.23 5.22 -9.78
C VAL A 83 1.88 4.10 -9.00
N VAL A 84 2.69 4.42 -7.98
CA VAL A 84 3.37 3.41 -7.15
C VAL A 84 2.35 2.61 -6.35
N SER A 85 1.37 3.26 -5.73
CA SER A 85 0.33 2.54 -4.96
C SER A 85 -0.57 1.66 -5.82
N SER A 86 -0.78 2.03 -7.09
CA SER A 86 -1.49 1.18 -8.05
C SER A 86 -0.74 -0.09 -8.44
N MET A 87 0.60 -0.10 -8.32
CA MET A 87 1.47 -1.21 -8.77
C MET A 87 2.18 -1.95 -7.64
N MET A 88 2.12 -1.48 -6.40
CA MET A 88 2.83 -2.10 -5.27
C MET A 88 2.23 -3.44 -4.82
N PHE A 89 0.98 -3.73 -5.18
CA PHE A 89 0.33 -4.97 -4.77
C PHE A 89 0.89 -6.17 -5.55
N PRO A 90 1.43 -7.18 -4.84
CA PRO A 90 2.07 -8.31 -5.50
C PRO A 90 1.06 -9.20 -6.21
N SER A 91 1.50 -9.83 -7.30
CA SER A 91 0.67 -10.71 -8.11
C SER A 91 0.25 -11.97 -7.35
N ALA A 92 -0.62 -12.80 -7.95
CA ALA A 92 -1.00 -14.07 -7.34
C ALA A 92 0.19 -15.04 -7.23
N SER A 93 1.09 -15.03 -8.21
CA SER A 93 2.31 -15.87 -8.19
C SER A 93 3.25 -15.46 -7.06
N ASP A 94 3.43 -14.14 -6.87
CA ASP A 94 4.31 -13.58 -5.85
C ASP A 94 3.83 -13.90 -4.43
N ARG A 95 2.50 -14.01 -4.24
CA ARG A 95 1.89 -14.32 -2.94
C ARG A 95 1.78 -15.82 -2.65
N GLN A 96 2.13 -16.69 -3.60
CA GLN A 96 1.96 -18.14 -3.44
C GLN A 96 2.72 -18.69 -2.22
N ALA A 97 3.92 -18.17 -1.96
CA ALA A 97 4.76 -18.58 -0.84
C ALA A 97 4.34 -17.94 0.51
N TRP A 98 3.42 -16.97 0.52
CA TRP A 98 3.05 -16.28 1.77
C TRP A 98 2.22 -17.13 2.71
N LEU A 99 1.25 -17.89 2.18
CA LEU A 99 0.39 -18.73 3.00
C LEU A 99 1.18 -19.74 3.84
N PRO A 100 2.07 -20.58 3.27
CA PRO A 100 2.85 -21.51 4.08
C PRO A 100 3.73 -20.80 5.12
N VAL A 101 4.38 -19.68 4.78
CA VAL A 101 5.18 -18.90 5.74
C VAL A 101 4.31 -18.38 6.89
N LEU A 102 3.13 -17.82 6.57
CA LEU A 102 2.22 -17.27 7.57
C LEU A 102 1.65 -18.36 8.48
N LEU A 103 1.35 -19.55 7.96
CA LEU A 103 0.91 -20.69 8.76
C LEU A 103 2.00 -21.16 9.73
N VAL A 104 3.26 -21.21 9.31
CA VAL A 104 4.39 -21.56 10.19
C VAL A 104 4.55 -20.51 11.28
N LEU A 105 4.54 -19.21 10.93
CA LEU A 105 4.64 -18.13 11.90
C LEU A 105 3.47 -18.15 12.90
N LEU A 106 2.25 -18.40 12.43
CA LEU A 106 1.07 -18.50 13.27
C LEU A 106 1.14 -19.69 14.22
N ALA A 107 1.56 -20.85 13.74
CA ALA A 107 1.74 -22.04 14.57
C ALA A 107 2.77 -21.78 15.68
N LEU A 108 3.91 -21.15 15.35
CA LEU A 108 4.92 -20.77 16.34
C LEU A 108 4.37 -19.77 17.36
N ALA A 109 3.63 -18.75 16.91
CA ALA A 109 3.01 -17.78 17.81
C ALA A 109 2.00 -18.43 18.78
N ILE A 110 1.19 -19.39 18.30
CA ILE A 110 0.26 -20.16 19.13
C ILE A 110 1.02 -21.01 20.15
N LEU A 111 2.09 -21.71 19.74
CA LEU A 111 2.90 -22.52 20.66
C LEU A 111 3.55 -21.67 21.75
N ILE A 112 4.12 -20.52 21.40
CA ILE A 112 4.70 -19.55 22.35
C ILE A 112 3.63 -19.07 23.33
N PHE A 113 2.43 -18.75 22.84
CA PHE A 113 1.32 -18.33 23.67
C PHE A 113 0.87 -19.43 24.64
N LEU A 114 0.69 -20.67 24.16
CA LEU A 114 0.32 -21.83 24.98
C LEU A 114 1.40 -22.19 26.02
N ALA A 115 2.66 -21.89 25.74
CA ALA A 115 3.77 -22.04 26.69
C ALA A 115 3.75 -21.00 27.83
N GLY A 116 2.77 -20.10 27.87
CA GLY A 116 2.61 -19.10 28.93
C GLY A 116 3.41 -17.82 28.72
N ALA A 117 3.93 -17.57 27.51
CA ALA A 117 4.78 -16.42 27.20
C ALA A 117 4.00 -15.10 27.00
N GLY A 118 2.81 -14.95 27.60
CA GLY A 118 1.97 -13.76 27.42
C GLY A 118 2.65 -12.46 27.86
N SER A 119 3.32 -12.46 29.02
CA SER A 119 4.09 -11.31 29.50
C SER A 119 5.31 -11.01 28.61
N TRP A 120 5.99 -12.05 28.12
CA TRP A 120 7.10 -11.92 27.18
C TRP A 120 6.64 -11.30 25.85
N PHE A 121 5.48 -11.72 25.32
CA PHE A 121 4.88 -11.18 24.11
C PHE A 121 4.61 -9.68 24.25
N MET A 122 3.99 -9.25 25.36
CA MET A 122 3.70 -7.83 25.59
C MET A 122 4.99 -7.01 25.71
N ALA A 123 6.04 -7.58 26.32
CA ALA A 123 7.31 -6.88 26.47
C ALA A 123 8.14 -6.78 25.17
N HIS A 124 8.01 -7.73 24.23
CA HIS A 124 8.92 -7.83 23.08
C HIS A 124 8.22 -7.75 21.72
N LEU A 125 7.05 -8.36 21.56
CA LEU A 125 6.40 -8.49 20.26
C LEU A 125 5.31 -7.43 20.04
N GLU A 126 4.56 -7.07 21.08
CA GLU A 126 3.52 -6.04 21.00
C GLU A 126 4.05 -4.69 20.46
N PRO A 127 5.18 -4.13 20.96
CA PRO A 127 5.65 -2.83 20.47
C PRO A 127 6.02 -2.87 18.98
N ALA A 128 6.69 -3.93 18.55
CA ALA A 128 7.08 -4.14 17.15
C ALA A 128 5.84 -4.33 16.26
N LEU A 129 4.86 -5.11 16.70
CA LEU A 129 3.61 -5.33 15.97
C LEU A 129 2.81 -4.03 15.84
N ASN A 130 2.72 -3.24 16.91
CA ASN A 130 2.02 -1.97 16.89
C ASN A 130 2.69 -0.97 15.93
N ILE A 131 4.03 -0.90 15.92
CA ILE A 131 4.77 -0.10 14.94
C ILE A 131 4.49 -0.57 13.52
N PHE A 132 4.56 -1.88 13.27
CA PHE A 132 4.26 -2.46 11.96
C PHE A 132 2.86 -2.14 11.48
N LEU A 133 1.83 -2.37 12.31
CA LEU A 133 0.43 -2.09 11.96
C LEU A 133 0.19 -0.60 11.73
N ARG A 134 0.85 0.28 12.48
CA ARG A 134 0.78 1.74 12.27
C ARG A 134 1.39 2.13 10.93
N ILE A 135 2.57 1.60 10.57
CA ILE A 135 3.20 1.86 9.26
C ILE A 135 2.28 1.41 8.13
N VAL A 136 1.75 0.19 8.22
CA VAL A 136 0.82 -0.37 7.25
C VAL A 136 -0.43 0.50 7.11
N THR A 137 -1.00 0.94 8.22
CA THR A 137 -2.17 1.84 8.25
C THR A 137 -1.87 3.15 7.54
N ILE A 138 -0.72 3.79 7.82
CA ILE A 138 -0.33 5.06 7.20
C ILE A 138 -0.18 4.91 5.68
N ILE A 139 0.52 3.87 5.22
CA ILE A 139 0.73 3.60 3.78
C ILE A 139 -0.61 3.44 3.08
N PHE A 140 -1.51 2.63 3.63
CA PHE A 140 -2.83 2.41 3.03
C PHE A 140 -3.74 3.62 3.14
N ALA A 141 -3.68 4.39 4.23
CA ALA A 141 -4.45 5.63 4.37
C ALA A 141 -4.04 6.67 3.33
N ILE A 142 -2.74 6.89 3.14
CA ILE A 142 -2.21 7.79 2.09
C ILE A 142 -2.63 7.32 0.70
N SER A 143 -2.46 6.02 0.42
CA SER A 143 -2.85 5.43 -0.86
C SER A 143 -4.34 5.61 -1.14
N ALA A 144 -5.19 5.29 -0.17
CA ALA A 144 -6.64 5.42 -0.28
C ALA A 144 -7.06 6.89 -0.46
N PHE A 145 -6.47 7.81 0.31
CA PHE A 145 -6.73 9.24 0.21
C PHE A 145 -6.46 9.78 -1.20
N VAL A 146 -5.27 9.49 -1.76
CA VAL A 146 -4.91 9.93 -3.11
C VAL A 146 -5.84 9.36 -4.16
N HIS A 147 -6.17 8.07 -4.08
CA HIS A 147 -7.13 7.45 -5.01
C HIS A 147 -8.52 8.07 -4.89
N MET A 148 -8.99 8.35 -3.68
CA MET A 148 -10.30 8.96 -3.43
C MET A 148 -10.39 10.37 -4.03
N ILE A 149 -9.31 11.15 -3.96
CA ILE A 149 -9.24 12.49 -4.57
C ILE A 149 -9.18 12.44 -6.09
N LEU A 150 -8.41 11.50 -6.65
CA LEU A 150 -8.21 11.40 -8.10
C LEU A 150 -9.35 10.69 -8.83
N LEU A 151 -10.14 9.87 -8.14
CA LEU A 151 -11.23 9.12 -8.76
C LEU A 151 -12.29 10.03 -9.42
N PRO A 152 -12.85 11.07 -8.76
CA PRO A 152 -13.84 11.95 -9.38
C PRO A 152 -13.36 12.64 -10.67
N PRO A 153 -12.19 13.32 -10.73
CA PRO A 153 -11.74 13.96 -11.96
C PRO A 153 -11.42 12.95 -13.07
N ILE A 154 -10.79 11.82 -12.76
CA ILE A 154 -10.49 10.77 -13.75
C ILE A 154 -11.79 10.18 -14.32
N TRP A 155 -12.77 9.92 -13.46
CA TRP A 155 -14.07 9.42 -13.89
C TRP A 155 -14.82 10.43 -14.75
N GLY A 156 -14.76 11.72 -14.40
CA GLY A 156 -15.31 12.81 -15.21
C GLY A 156 -14.68 12.88 -16.61
N ILE A 157 -13.35 12.82 -16.70
CA ILE A 157 -12.62 12.77 -17.98
C ILE A 157 -13.06 11.56 -18.81
N ARG A 158 -13.16 10.38 -18.20
CA ARG A 158 -13.65 9.16 -18.88
C ARG A 158 -15.05 9.36 -19.45
N LEU A 159 -15.95 9.98 -18.69
CA LEU A 159 -17.32 10.24 -19.13
C LEU A 159 -17.36 11.19 -20.34
N VAL A 160 -16.59 12.27 -20.30
CA VAL A 160 -16.48 13.24 -21.40
C VAL A 160 -15.92 12.58 -22.65
N LEU A 161 -14.80 11.85 -22.54
CA LEU A 161 -14.18 11.17 -23.66
C LEU A 161 -15.09 10.11 -24.29
N THR A 162 -15.81 9.33 -23.47
CA THR A 162 -16.77 8.34 -23.96
C THR A 162 -17.89 9.00 -24.76
N ARG A 163 -18.39 10.16 -24.30
CA ARG A 163 -19.44 10.92 -25.02
C ARG A 163 -18.93 11.52 -26.32
N LEU A 164 -17.72 12.07 -26.35
CA LEU A 164 -17.16 12.72 -27.53
C LEU A 164 -16.73 11.73 -28.61
N THR A 165 -16.24 10.56 -28.22
CA THR A 165 -15.66 9.60 -29.17
C THR A 165 -16.62 8.48 -29.57
N GLY A 166 -17.70 8.25 -28.81
CA GLY A 166 -18.62 7.13 -29.01
C GLY A 166 -18.03 5.76 -28.62
N TYR A 167 -16.75 5.69 -28.23
CA TYR A 167 -16.11 4.47 -27.77
C TYR A 167 -16.33 4.27 -26.27
N LYS A 168 -16.72 3.05 -25.89
CA LYS A 168 -16.75 2.64 -24.48
C LYS A 168 -15.34 2.20 -24.06
N VAL A 169 -14.74 2.93 -23.13
CA VAL A 169 -13.54 2.47 -22.42
C VAL A 169 -13.97 1.37 -21.46
N VAL A 170 -13.72 0.11 -21.83
CA VAL A 170 -13.99 -1.08 -21.00
C VAL A 170 -12.86 -1.24 -19.98
#